data_AF-A0AB34HYC2-F1
#
_entry.id   AF-A0AB34HYC2-F1
#
_cell.length_a   1.000
_cell.length_b   1.000
_cell.length_c   1.000
_cell.angle_alpha   90.00
_cell.angle_beta   90.00
_cell.angle_gamma   90.00
#
_symmetry.space_group_name_H-M   'P 1'
#
loop_
_entity.id
_entity.type
_entity.pdbx_description
1 polymer ?
#
loop_
_entity_poly.entity_id
_entity_poly.type
_entity_poly.pdbx_seq_one_letter_code
_entity_poly.pdbx_strand_id
1 'polypeptide(L)'
;MFYHISLEHEILLHPRYFGPNLLNTVKQKLFTEVEGTCTGKYGFVIAVTTIDNIGAGVIQPGRGFVLYPVKYKAIVFRPFKGEVVDAVVTQVNKVGLFTEIGPMSCFISRHSIPSEMEFDPNSNPPCYKTMDEDIVIQQDDEIRLKIVGTRVDKNDIFAIGSLMDDYLASAAATTVTVTVTAVSVTAFAVPEPSGEQALEGPSCCGPRAHRPGSQLRWGPAPFADHVTQVR
;
A
#
# COMPACT_ATOMS: atom_id res chain seq x y z
N MET A 1 15.38 7.17 -4.06
CA MET A 1 15.85 6.50 -2.82
C MET A 1 14.84 6.70 -1.68
N PHE A 2 14.75 5.74 -0.74
CA PHE A 2 13.94 5.86 0.48
C PHE A 2 14.77 6.37 1.66
N TYR A 3 14.20 7.27 2.46
CA TYR A 3 14.85 7.86 3.63
C TYR A 3 13.95 7.79 4.84
N HIS A 4 14.56 7.63 6.01
CA HIS A 4 13.89 7.75 7.29
C HIS A 4 14.38 9.02 7.98
N ILE A 5 13.54 10.04 8.02
CA ILE A 5 13.88 11.38 8.52
C ILE A 5 12.85 11.90 9.51
N SER A 6 13.28 12.80 10.40
CA SER A 6 12.39 13.55 11.27
C SER A 6 11.86 14.79 10.54
N LEU A 7 10.54 14.99 10.59
CA LEU A 7 9.81 16.12 10.03
C LEU A 7 9.01 16.81 11.13
N GLU A 8 8.66 18.07 10.86
CA GLU A 8 7.83 18.89 11.74
C GLU A 8 6.61 19.34 10.95
N HIS A 9 5.42 19.15 11.52
CA HIS A 9 4.14 19.58 10.92
C HIS A 9 3.25 20.21 11.99
N GLU A 10 2.50 21.23 11.60
CA GLU A 10 1.61 21.97 12.48
C GLU A 10 0.17 21.57 12.25
N ILE A 11 -0.49 21.02 13.28
CA ILE A 11 -1.86 20.54 13.19
C ILE A 11 -2.80 21.57 13.78
N LEU A 12 -3.77 22.02 12.98
CA LEU A 12 -4.83 22.91 13.43
C LEU A 12 -6.02 22.10 13.94
N LEU A 13 -6.37 22.23 15.22
CA LEU A 13 -7.49 21.50 15.81
C LEU A 13 -8.58 22.46 16.29
N HIS A 14 -9.84 22.13 15.96
CA HIS A 14 -11.01 22.87 16.41
C HIS A 14 -11.43 22.40 17.82
N PRO A 15 -11.87 23.29 18.73
CA PRO A 15 -12.24 22.92 20.11
C PRO A 15 -13.31 21.83 20.21
N ARG A 16 -14.19 21.69 19.21
CA ARG A 16 -15.18 20.61 19.14
C ARG A 16 -14.56 19.20 19.20
N TYR A 17 -13.32 19.05 18.76
CA TYR A 17 -12.60 17.78 18.77
C TYR A 17 -11.73 17.57 20.01
N PHE A 18 -11.86 18.45 21.02
CA PHE A 18 -11.21 18.30 22.34
C PHE A 18 -11.99 17.31 23.20
N GLY A 19 -12.05 16.07 22.73
CA GLY A 19 -12.59 14.96 23.50
C GLY A 19 -11.60 14.43 24.54
N PRO A 20 -11.99 13.39 25.30
CA PRO A 20 -11.13 12.74 26.29
C PRO A 20 -9.84 12.15 25.68
N ASN A 21 -9.84 11.85 24.38
CA ASN A 21 -8.72 11.27 23.66
C ASN A 21 -8.03 12.27 22.70
N LEU A 22 -7.75 13.49 23.19
CA LEU A 22 -7.14 14.57 22.40
C LEU A 22 -5.90 14.11 21.61
N LEU A 23 -4.98 13.40 22.26
CA LEU A 23 -3.74 12.95 21.62
C LEU A 23 -4.02 12.00 20.45
N ASN A 24 -4.99 11.09 20.59
CA ASN A 24 -5.33 10.17 19.50
C ASN A 24 -5.95 10.92 18.32
N THR A 25 -6.79 11.92 18.58
CA THR A 25 -7.32 12.79 17.53
C THR A 25 -6.22 13.54 16.79
N VAL A 26 -5.22 14.06 17.51
CA VAL A 26 -4.05 14.73 16.90
C VAL A 26 -3.25 13.76 16.05
N LYS A 27 -3.02 12.53 16.53
CA LYS A 27 -2.31 11.48 15.75
C LYS A 27 -3.06 11.11 14.48
N GLN A 28 -4.36 10.84 14.58
CA GLN A 28 -5.19 10.53 13.41
C GLN A 28 -5.18 11.66 12.40
N LYS A 29 -5.26 12.91 12.88
CA LYS A 29 -5.20 14.08 12.02
C LYS A 29 -3.84 14.25 11.35
N LEU A 30 -2.75 13.95 12.05
CA LEU A 30 -1.41 13.92 11.48
C LEU A 30 -1.37 12.95 10.29
N PHE A 31 -1.77 11.69 10.50
CA PHE A 31 -1.71 10.66 9.46
C PHE A 31 -2.49 11.08 8.21
N THR A 32 -3.73 11.56 8.38
CA THR A 32 -4.57 12.01 7.26
C THR A 32 -4.00 13.21 6.50
N GLU A 33 -3.30 14.12 7.18
CA GLU A 33 -2.77 15.33 6.55
C GLU A 33 -1.40 15.13 5.89
N VAL A 34 -0.57 14.21 6.40
CA VAL A 34 0.82 14.07 5.93
C VAL A 34 1.05 12.83 5.07
N GLU A 35 0.35 11.73 5.29
CA GLU A 35 0.56 10.50 4.52
C GLU A 35 0.05 10.65 3.10
N GLY A 36 0.87 10.23 2.12
CA GLY A 36 0.58 10.41 0.70
C GLY A 36 0.79 11.84 0.19
N THR A 37 1.22 12.78 1.03
CA THR A 37 1.57 14.12 0.55
C THR A 37 2.93 14.13 -0.13
N CYS A 38 3.10 15.05 -1.08
CA CYS A 38 4.36 15.27 -1.74
C CYS A 38 4.81 16.71 -1.56
N THR A 39 6.06 16.90 -1.16
CA THR A 39 6.69 18.21 -1.05
C THR A 39 7.99 18.21 -1.84
N GLY A 40 8.22 19.20 -2.70
CA GLY A 40 9.45 19.26 -3.51
C GLY A 40 10.77 19.20 -2.73
N LYS A 41 10.76 19.64 -1.46
CA LYS A 41 11.94 19.60 -0.57
C LYS A 41 12.23 18.20 -0.02
N TYR A 42 11.20 17.48 0.42
CA TYR A 42 11.34 16.21 1.15
C TYR A 42 11.01 14.97 0.30
N GLY A 43 10.28 15.15 -0.81
CA GLY A 43 9.75 14.07 -1.64
C GLY A 43 8.35 13.65 -1.23
N PHE A 44 8.00 12.42 -1.55
CA PHE A 44 6.75 11.78 -1.17
C PHE A 44 6.83 11.26 0.27
N VAL A 45 5.85 11.59 1.09
CA VAL A 45 5.71 11.03 2.44
C VAL A 45 4.91 9.73 2.32
N ILE A 46 5.58 8.59 2.51
CA ILE A 46 4.97 7.28 2.34
C ILE A 46 4.14 6.93 3.56
N ALA A 47 4.77 6.95 4.73
CA ALA A 47 4.14 6.57 5.99
C ALA A 47 4.85 7.24 7.17
N VAL A 48 4.09 7.57 8.21
CA VAL A 48 4.62 8.02 9.49
C VAL A 48 5.01 6.80 10.32
N THR A 49 6.25 6.75 10.80
CA THR A 49 6.76 5.62 11.59
C THR A 49 6.53 5.83 13.08
N THR A 50 7.01 6.96 13.62
CA THR A 50 6.90 7.28 15.05
C THR A 50 6.59 8.76 15.25
N ILE A 51 5.86 9.08 16.31
CA ILE A 51 5.63 10.46 16.73
C ILE A 51 6.50 10.69 17.96
N ASP A 52 7.53 11.52 17.79
CA ASP A 52 8.55 11.72 18.82
C ASP A 52 8.05 12.68 19.91
N ASN A 53 7.41 13.79 19.49
CA ASN A 53 6.92 14.79 20.43
C ASN A 53 5.71 15.54 19.89
N ILE A 54 4.75 15.82 20.78
CA ILE A 54 3.61 16.71 20.53
C ILE A 54 3.82 17.94 21.40
N GLY A 55 4.14 19.07 20.77
CA GLY A 55 4.38 20.32 21.46
C GLY A 55 3.11 20.93 22.08
N ALA A 56 3.30 21.93 22.93
CA ALA A 56 2.20 22.65 23.55
C ALA A 56 1.35 23.36 22.49
N GLY A 57 0.02 23.19 22.57
CA GLY A 57 -0.92 23.81 21.65
C GLY A 57 -0.99 25.32 21.86
N VAL A 58 -0.81 26.10 20.78
CA VAL A 58 -0.94 27.56 20.81
C VAL A 58 -2.31 27.95 20.28
N ILE A 59 -3.10 28.65 21.09
CA ILE A 59 -4.44 29.12 20.71
C ILE A 59 -4.30 30.30 19.75
N GLN A 60 -4.90 30.18 18.56
CA GLN A 60 -4.94 31.27 17.59
C GLN A 60 -5.98 32.31 18.01
N PRO A 61 -5.57 33.60 18.12
CA PRO A 61 -6.49 34.67 18.50
C PRO A 61 -7.57 34.85 17.43
N GLY A 62 -8.81 35.05 17.87
CA GLY A 62 -9.96 35.41 17.02
C GLY A 62 -10.72 34.24 16.38
N ARG A 63 -10.11 33.05 16.20
CA ARG A 63 -10.80 31.88 15.61
C ARG A 63 -10.99 30.71 16.58
N GLY A 64 -10.32 30.72 17.73
CA GLY A 64 -10.44 29.67 18.76
C GLY A 64 -9.83 28.31 18.37
N PHE A 65 -9.16 28.22 17.22
CA PHE A 65 -8.39 27.03 16.86
C PHE A 65 -7.11 26.94 17.69
N VAL A 66 -6.62 25.72 17.90
CA VAL A 66 -5.35 25.48 18.57
C VAL A 66 -4.40 24.79 17.61
N LEU A 67 -3.20 25.33 17.51
CA LEU A 67 -2.12 24.84 16.65
C LEU A 67 -1.17 23.99 17.49
N TYR A 68 -1.03 22.71 17.13
CA TYR A 68 -0.11 21.78 17.77
C TYR A 68 1.09 21.51 16.86
N PRO A 69 2.30 21.95 17.22
CA PRO A 69 3.50 21.57 16.49
C PRO A 69 3.88 20.13 16.86
N VAL A 70 3.93 19.24 15.86
CA VAL A 70 4.23 17.81 16.04
C VAL A 70 5.53 17.46 15.34
N LYS A 71 6.44 16.82 16.08
CA LYS A 71 7.66 16.23 15.53
C LYS A 71 7.47 14.73 15.36
N TYR A 72 7.67 14.24 14.15
CA TYR A 72 7.46 12.85 13.80
C TYR A 72 8.55 12.35 12.87
N LYS A 73 8.76 11.04 12.84
CA LYS A 73 9.61 10.36 11.87
C LYS A 73 8.74 9.76 10.78
N ALA A 74 9.18 9.92 9.54
CA ALA A 74 8.48 9.37 8.40
C ALA A 74 9.46 8.71 7.43
N ILE A 75 8.95 7.73 6.71
CA ILE A 75 9.59 7.18 5.52
C ILE A 75 9.21 8.06 4.35
N VAL A 76 10.21 8.68 3.73
CA VAL A 76 10.03 9.53 2.56
C VAL A 76 10.73 8.93 1.35
N PHE A 77 10.11 9.06 0.19
CA PHE A 77 10.69 8.68 -1.09
C PHE A 77 11.09 9.95 -1.84
N ARG A 78 12.40 10.12 -2.08
CA ARG A 78 12.93 11.26 -2.84
C ARG A 78 13.81 10.75 -3.99
N PRO A 79 13.39 10.95 -5.25
CA PRO A 79 14.20 10.60 -6.41
C PRO A 79 15.34 11.61 -6.60
N PHE A 80 16.50 11.14 -7.07
CA PHE A 80 17.60 12.00 -7.46
C PHE A 80 17.95 11.85 -8.95
N LYS A 81 18.43 12.94 -9.55
CA LYS A 81 19.00 12.89 -10.89
C LYS A 81 20.28 12.04 -10.88
N GLY A 82 20.36 11.10 -11.82
CA GLY A 82 21.44 10.13 -11.98
C GLY A 82 21.23 8.84 -11.19
N GLU A 83 20.15 8.71 -10.43
CA GLU A 83 19.83 7.49 -9.69
C GLU A 83 19.34 6.41 -10.66
N VAL A 84 19.84 5.18 -10.48
CA VAL A 84 19.37 3.99 -11.20
C VAL A 84 18.36 3.28 -10.31
N VAL A 85 17.16 3.05 -10.83
CA VAL A 85 16.02 2.51 -10.09
C VAL A 85 15.29 1.48 -10.92
N ASP A 86 14.70 0.51 -10.23
CA ASP A 86 13.81 -0.48 -10.84
C ASP A 86 12.38 0.09 -10.86
N ALA A 87 11.72 -0.08 -11.99
CA ALA A 87 10.40 0.47 -12.28
C ALA A 87 9.53 -0.57 -12.98
N VAL A 88 8.22 -0.49 -12.78
CA VAL A 88 7.26 -1.35 -13.47
C VAL A 88 6.70 -0.59 -14.66
N VAL A 89 6.69 -1.22 -15.83
CA VAL A 89 6.12 -0.62 -17.04
C VAL A 89 4.60 -0.67 -16.95
N THR A 90 3.94 0.48 -17.00
CA THR A 90 2.47 0.55 -16.96
C THR A 90 1.86 0.64 -18.36
N GLN A 91 2.54 1.33 -19.28
CA GLN A 91 2.06 1.45 -20.65
C GLN A 91 3.20 1.62 -21.64
N VAL A 92 3.09 0.89 -22.75
CA VAL A 92 4.01 0.98 -23.88
C VAL A 92 3.36 1.77 -25.02
N ASN A 93 4.05 2.79 -25.53
CA ASN A 93 3.54 3.63 -26.61
C ASN A 93 4.65 3.98 -27.62
N LYS A 94 4.26 4.44 -28.81
CA LYS A 94 5.19 4.87 -29.87
C LYS A 94 6.06 6.05 -29.45
N VAL A 95 5.55 6.92 -28.57
CA VAL A 95 6.27 8.09 -28.07
C VAL A 95 7.31 7.70 -27.01
N GLY A 96 7.11 6.57 -26.32
CA GLY A 96 7.95 6.14 -25.21
C GLY A 96 7.27 5.13 -24.28
N LEU A 97 7.88 4.93 -23.12
CA LEU A 97 7.40 4.04 -22.06
C LEU A 97 6.90 4.86 -20.87
N PHE A 98 5.73 4.50 -20.36
CA PHE A 98 5.25 4.94 -19.05
C PHE A 98 5.57 3.87 -18.03
N THR A 99 6.22 4.29 -16.96
CA THR A 99 6.69 3.42 -15.88
C THR A 99 6.32 4.03 -14.54
N GLU A 100 6.14 3.21 -13.53
CA GLU A 100 5.87 3.63 -12.16
C GLU A 100 6.95 3.12 -11.22
N ILE A 101 7.39 4.02 -10.32
CA ILE A 101 8.38 3.76 -9.29
C ILE A 101 7.71 4.09 -7.96
N GLY A 102 7.04 3.09 -7.36
CA GLY A 102 6.21 3.30 -6.18
C GLY A 102 5.11 4.32 -6.47
N PRO A 103 5.04 5.47 -5.77
CA PRO A 103 4.03 6.51 -6.03
C PRO A 103 4.41 7.49 -7.16
N MET A 104 5.63 7.40 -7.71
CA MET A 104 6.13 8.34 -8.72
C MET A 104 5.95 7.78 -10.13
N SER A 105 5.43 8.59 -11.04
CA SER A 105 5.40 8.25 -12.46
C SER A 105 6.68 8.71 -13.17
N CYS A 106 7.21 7.83 -14.02
CA CYS A 106 8.40 8.07 -14.81
C CYS A 106 8.13 7.82 -16.30
N PHE A 107 8.50 8.79 -17.12
CA PHE A 107 8.38 8.70 -18.57
C PHE A 107 9.75 8.54 -19.21
N ILE A 108 9.88 7.55 -20.09
CA ILE A 108 11.08 7.33 -20.91
C ILE A 108 10.71 7.66 -22.35
N SER A 109 11.33 8.69 -22.92
CA SER A 109 11.11 9.06 -24.32
C SER A 109 11.71 8.01 -25.25
N ARG A 110 11.14 7.80 -26.44
CA ARG A 110 11.73 6.98 -27.51
C ARG A 110 13.17 7.35 -27.84
N HIS A 111 13.53 8.63 -27.72
CA HIS A 111 14.89 9.11 -27.94
C HIS A 111 15.87 8.73 -26.83
N SER A 112 15.38 8.27 -25.68
CA SER A 112 16.16 7.79 -24.54
C SER A 112 16.11 6.26 -24.40
N ILE A 113 15.58 5.59 -25.43
CA ILE A 113 15.62 4.13 -25.60
C ILE A 113 16.67 3.84 -26.68
N PRO A 114 17.50 2.77 -26.54
CA PRO A 114 18.43 2.34 -27.58
C PRO A 114 17.76 2.22 -28.96
N SER A 115 18.53 2.46 -30.03
CA SER A 115 18.01 2.36 -31.40
C SER A 115 17.65 0.93 -31.81
N GLU A 116 18.25 -0.06 -31.15
CA GLU A 116 18.07 -1.50 -31.40
C GLU A 116 16.66 -1.99 -31.02
N MET A 117 15.97 -1.30 -30.10
CA MET A 117 14.60 -1.63 -29.70
C MET A 117 13.60 -0.90 -30.58
N GLU A 118 12.76 -1.65 -31.28
CA GLU A 118 11.67 -1.13 -32.10
C GLU A 118 10.31 -1.34 -31.44
N PHE A 119 9.40 -0.39 -31.66
CA PHE A 119 8.04 -0.46 -31.16
C PHE A 119 7.17 -1.29 -32.11
N ASP A 120 6.60 -2.38 -31.61
CA ASP A 120 5.67 -3.22 -32.35
C ASP A 120 4.22 -3.02 -31.85
N PRO A 121 3.38 -2.31 -32.63
CA PRO A 121 1.96 -2.14 -32.28
C PRO A 121 1.10 -3.36 -32.60
N ASN A 122 1.60 -4.34 -33.37
CA ASN A 122 0.81 -5.52 -33.76
C ASN A 122 0.82 -6.61 -32.68
N SER A 123 1.81 -6.56 -31.78
CA SER A 123 1.83 -7.40 -30.59
C SER A 123 0.68 -7.01 -29.65
N ASN A 124 0.05 -8.01 -29.02
CA ASN A 124 -0.99 -7.81 -28.01
C ASN A 124 -0.56 -8.51 -26.71
N PRO A 125 0.04 -7.79 -25.73
CA PRO A 125 0.13 -6.32 -25.61
C PRO A 125 1.20 -5.65 -26.49
N PRO A 126 1.08 -4.33 -26.79
CA PRO A 126 2.12 -3.57 -27.49
C PRO A 126 3.45 -3.63 -26.74
N CYS A 127 4.55 -3.83 -27.46
CA CYS A 127 5.87 -4.03 -26.84
C CYS A 127 6.98 -3.28 -27.58
N TYR A 128 8.10 -3.08 -26.88
CA TYR A 128 9.39 -2.79 -27.51
C TYR A 128 10.19 -4.09 -27.58
N LYS A 129 10.73 -4.42 -28.74
CA LYS A 129 11.54 -5.62 -28.94
C LYS A 129 12.78 -5.34 -29.78
N THR A 130 13.85 -6.09 -29.54
CA THR A 130 15.03 -6.11 -30.42
C THR A 130 14.76 -6.97 -31.66
N MET A 131 15.52 -6.76 -32.74
CA MET A 131 15.40 -7.57 -33.96
C MET A 131 15.70 -9.06 -33.72
N ASP A 132 16.58 -9.34 -32.76
CA ASP A 132 16.95 -10.70 -32.36
C ASP A 132 15.92 -11.34 -31.40
N GLU A 133 14.88 -10.59 -30.99
CA GLU A 133 13.85 -10.99 -30.01
C GLU A 133 14.36 -11.40 -28.62
N ASP A 134 15.66 -11.16 -28.33
CA ASP A 134 16.29 -11.48 -27.05
C ASP A 134 15.75 -10.63 -25.88
N ILE A 135 15.35 -9.38 -26.15
CA ILE A 135 14.83 -8.45 -25.14
C ILE A 135 13.48 -7.94 -25.61
N VAL A 136 12.44 -8.21 -24.82
CA VAL A 136 11.08 -7.75 -25.02
C VAL A 136 10.65 -6.99 -23.77
N ILE A 137 10.11 -5.79 -23.95
CA ILE A 137 9.54 -4.94 -22.91
C ILE A 137 8.06 -4.74 -23.21
N GLN A 138 7.21 -5.30 -22.37
CA GLN A 138 5.76 -5.20 -22.43
C GLN A 138 5.20 -4.52 -21.18
N GLN A 139 3.87 -4.36 -21.15
CA GLN A 139 3.18 -3.92 -19.94
C GLN A 139 3.41 -4.92 -18.80
N ASP A 140 3.54 -4.39 -17.58
CA ASP A 140 3.80 -5.08 -16.32
C ASP A 140 5.21 -5.70 -16.19
N ASP A 141 6.11 -5.45 -17.14
CA ASP A 141 7.51 -5.85 -17.00
C ASP A 141 8.29 -4.94 -16.04
N GLU A 142 9.27 -5.53 -15.36
CA GLU A 142 10.21 -4.82 -14.51
C GLU A 142 11.43 -4.38 -15.31
N ILE A 143 11.68 -3.08 -15.35
CA ILE A 143 12.83 -2.50 -16.05
C ILE A 143 13.68 -1.68 -15.10
N ARG A 144 14.99 -1.72 -15.33
CA ARG A 144 15.95 -0.82 -14.67
C ARG A 144 16.18 0.40 -15.54
N LEU A 145 15.96 1.58 -14.98
CA LEU A 145 16.12 2.87 -15.67
C LEU A 145 16.98 3.83 -14.85
N LYS A 146 17.58 4.80 -15.53
CA LYS A 146 18.29 5.90 -14.88
C LYS A 146 17.48 7.18 -14.96
N ILE A 147 17.26 7.83 -13.82
CA ILE A 147 16.55 9.11 -13.75
C ILE A 147 17.46 10.21 -14.30
N VAL A 148 17.06 10.85 -15.40
CA VAL A 148 17.80 11.96 -16.03
C VAL A 148 17.34 13.32 -15.48
N GLY A 149 16.07 13.43 -15.12
CA GLY A 149 15.49 14.65 -14.60
C GLY A 149 14.23 14.39 -13.81
N THR A 150 13.92 15.30 -12.90
CA THR A 150 12.70 15.29 -12.09
C THR A 150 12.01 16.64 -12.25
N ARG A 151 10.71 16.62 -12.52
CA ARG A 151 9.86 17.80 -12.54
C ARG A 151 8.93 17.74 -11.33
N VAL A 152 8.96 18.77 -10.51
CA VAL A 152 8.11 18.88 -9.33
C VAL A 152 6.90 19.74 -9.68
N ASP A 153 5.70 19.23 -9.43
CA ASP A 153 4.45 19.98 -9.44
C ASP A 153 3.95 20.18 -7.99
N LYS A 154 2.78 20.81 -7.79
CA LYS A 154 2.29 21.21 -6.46
C LYS A 154 2.21 20.05 -5.46
N ASN A 155 1.68 18.90 -5.88
CA ASN A 155 1.46 17.74 -5.03
C ASN A 155 2.05 16.44 -5.61
N ASP A 156 2.85 16.54 -6.67
CA ASP A 156 3.36 15.35 -7.35
C ASP A 156 4.73 15.60 -7.97
N ILE A 157 5.51 14.53 -8.16
CA ILE A 157 6.81 14.57 -8.80
C ILE A 157 6.79 13.63 -9.98
N PHE A 158 7.16 14.13 -11.15
CA PHE A 158 7.32 13.36 -12.36
C PHE A 158 8.80 13.18 -12.65
N ALA A 159 9.22 11.99 -13.08
CA ALA A 159 10.58 11.74 -13.49
C ALA A 159 10.67 11.49 -15.01
N ILE A 160 11.81 11.87 -15.60
CA ILE A 160 12.18 11.48 -16.96
C ILE A 160 13.37 10.54 -16.85
N GLY A 161 13.23 9.36 -17.43
CA GLY A 161 14.21 8.28 -17.40
C GLY A 161 14.93 8.08 -18.74
N SER A 162 16.05 7.36 -18.70
CA SER A 162 16.78 6.87 -19.87
C SER A 162 17.21 5.42 -19.68
N LEU A 163 17.29 4.69 -20.80
CA LEU A 163 17.77 3.31 -20.93
C LEU A 163 19.06 3.23 -21.76
N MET A 164 19.71 4.36 -22.05
CA MET A 164 20.89 4.40 -22.93
C MET A 164 22.20 3.93 -22.30
N ASP A 165 22.28 3.91 -20.97
CA ASP A 165 23.49 3.44 -20.29
C ASP A 165 23.52 1.90 -20.21
N ASP A 166 24.72 1.34 -20.03
CA ASP A 166 24.93 -0.09 -19.93
C ASP A 166 24.16 -0.72 -18.74
N TYR A 167 23.70 -1.97 -18.92
CA TYR A 167 22.93 -2.76 -17.93
C TYR A 167 21.54 -2.20 -17.56
N LEU A 168 20.98 -1.34 -18.41
CA LEU A 168 19.59 -0.87 -18.31
C LEU A 168 18.67 -1.71 -19.22
N ALA A 169 17.35 -1.61 -19.01
CA ALA A 169 16.27 -2.24 -19.80
C ALA A 169 15.91 -3.70 -19.52
N SER A 170 16.81 -4.54 -19.02
CA SER A 170 16.46 -5.86 -18.48
C SER A 170 16.78 -5.91 -17.00
N ALA A 171 15.75 -5.95 -16.15
CA ALA A 171 15.91 -6.54 -14.83
C ALA A 171 16.02 -8.05 -15.04
N ALA A 172 17.12 -8.50 -15.63
CA ALA A 172 17.42 -9.91 -15.67
C ALA A 172 17.41 -10.36 -14.21
N ALA A 173 16.34 -11.05 -13.83
CA ALA A 173 16.34 -11.94 -12.70
C ALA A 173 17.54 -12.84 -12.96
N THR A 174 18.67 -12.49 -12.37
CA THR A 174 19.65 -13.48 -11.99
C THR A 174 18.90 -14.32 -10.97
N THR A 175 18.11 -15.26 -11.49
CA THR A 175 17.69 -16.42 -10.73
C THR A 175 19.02 -17.09 -10.41
N VAL A 176 19.62 -16.69 -9.28
CA VAL A 176 20.58 -17.53 -8.61
C VAL A 176 19.74 -18.73 -8.23
N THR A 177 19.72 -19.74 -9.10
CA THR A 177 19.32 -21.08 -8.73
C THR A 177 20.35 -21.52 -7.70
N VAL A 178 20.09 -21.19 -6.44
CA VAL A 178 20.70 -21.90 -5.33
C VAL A 178 20.16 -23.32 -5.48
N THR A 179 20.95 -24.17 -6.12
CA THR A 179 20.76 -25.61 -6.05
C THR A 179 20.95 -25.97 -4.59
N VAL A 180 19.85 -25.96 -3.83
CA VAL A 180 19.80 -26.61 -2.53
C VAL A 180 19.98 -28.08 -2.84
N THR A 181 21.22 -28.55 -2.77
CA THR A 181 21.51 -29.96 -2.68
C THR A 181 20.71 -30.47 -1.49
N ALA A 182 19.73 -31.31 -1.78
CA ALA A 182 18.89 -31.94 -0.79
C ALA A 182 19.79 -32.78 0.13
N VAL A 183 20.16 -32.22 1.27
CA VAL A 183 20.56 -33.02 2.42
C VAL A 183 19.26 -33.55 2.99
N SER A 184 19.02 -34.83 2.74
CA SER A 184 17.93 -35.62 3.26
C SER A 184 17.92 -35.54 4.79
N VAL A 185 17.02 -34.69 5.32
CA VAL A 185 16.65 -34.74 6.73
C VAL A 185 15.63 -35.87 6.86
N THR A 186 16.11 -37.05 7.22
CA THR A 186 15.27 -38.15 7.69
C THR A 186 14.41 -37.64 8.85
N ALA A 187 13.10 -37.68 8.66
CA ALA A 187 12.10 -37.33 9.65
C ALA A 187 12.35 -38.10 10.96
N PHE A 188 12.70 -37.36 12.01
CA PHE A 188 12.69 -37.89 13.37
C PHE A 188 11.23 -37.89 13.82
N ALA A 189 10.59 -39.06 13.72
CA ALA A 189 9.23 -39.29 14.16
C ALA A 189 9.13 -39.07 15.68
N VAL A 190 8.25 -38.15 16.08
CA VAL A 190 7.80 -38.00 17.47
C VAL A 190 6.79 -39.13 17.73
N PRO A 191 6.99 -40.00 18.73
CA PRO A 191 6.06 -41.07 19.04
C PRO A 191 4.84 -40.52 19.82
N GLU A 192 3.64 -40.74 19.29
CA GLU A 192 2.38 -40.54 20.00
C GLU A 192 2.21 -41.60 21.10
N PRO A 193 1.79 -41.21 22.32
CA PRO A 193 1.51 -42.17 23.38
C PRO A 193 0.15 -42.84 23.16
N SER A 194 0.20 -44.16 23.24
CA SER A 194 -0.88 -45.14 23.16
C SER A 194 -1.90 -45.03 24.30
N GLY A 195 -3.16 -44.86 23.91
CA GLY A 195 -4.30 -45.71 24.29
C GLY A 195 -4.82 -45.68 25.73
N GLU A 196 -6.10 -45.28 25.89
CA GLU A 196 -6.97 -45.94 26.86
C GLU A 196 -8.40 -46.07 26.31
N GLN A 197 -8.85 -47.32 26.22
CA GLN A 197 -10.17 -47.75 25.75
C GLN A 197 -11.17 -47.71 26.91
N ALA A 198 -12.40 -47.26 26.66
CA ALA A 198 -13.55 -47.60 27.50
C ALA A 198 -14.74 -47.95 26.62
N LEU A 199 -15.26 -49.16 26.85
CA LEU A 199 -16.26 -49.89 26.09
C LEU A 199 -17.68 -49.34 26.23
N GLU A 200 -18.47 -49.48 25.18
CA GLU A 200 -19.94 -49.42 25.22
C GLU A 200 -20.54 -50.66 25.91
N GLY A 201 -21.63 -50.45 26.65
CA GLY A 201 -22.56 -51.52 27.04
C GLY A 201 -23.71 -51.03 27.95
N PRO A 202 -24.93 -51.59 27.85
CA PRO A 202 -26.14 -50.78 27.88
C PRO A 202 -27.08 -51.03 29.08
N SER A 203 -28.18 -50.26 29.10
CA SER A 203 -29.53 -50.64 29.58
C SER A 203 -30.07 -50.07 30.92
N CYS A 204 -31.35 -49.69 30.82
CA CYS A 204 -32.44 -49.85 31.79
C CYS A 204 -32.92 -48.65 32.66
N CYS A 205 -34.18 -48.28 32.37
CA CYS A 205 -35.27 -47.91 33.29
C CYS A 205 -35.38 -46.46 33.83
N GLY A 206 -36.48 -45.77 33.45
CA GLY A 206 -36.99 -44.53 34.07
C GLY A 206 -37.74 -44.79 35.40
N PRO A 207 -38.79 -44.03 35.82
CA PRO A 207 -39.37 -42.79 35.27
C PRO A 207 -39.80 -41.70 36.33
N ARG A 208 -40.48 -40.63 35.85
CA ARG A 208 -41.34 -39.62 36.54
C ARG A 208 -40.63 -38.50 37.35
N ALA A 209 -41.06 -37.24 37.37
CA ALA A 209 -42.43 -36.71 37.28
C ALA A 209 -42.53 -35.24 36.74
N HIS A 210 -43.61 -34.96 35.99
CA HIS A 210 -44.52 -33.79 36.01
C HIS A 210 -43.98 -32.38 36.35
N ARG A 211 -43.94 -31.40 35.40
CA ARG A 211 -45.03 -30.50 34.86
C ARG A 211 -45.02 -29.10 35.56
N PRO A 212 -45.64 -28.03 35.01
CA PRO A 212 -45.35 -27.33 33.73
C PRO A 212 -45.49 -25.78 33.84
N GLY A 213 -45.38 -25.07 32.70
CA GLY A 213 -45.92 -23.72 32.49
C GLY A 213 -44.84 -22.63 32.43
N SER A 214 -44.83 -21.67 31.50
CA SER A 214 -45.76 -21.32 30.43
C SER A 214 -45.07 -20.27 29.55
N GLN A 215 -45.14 -20.47 28.23
CA GLN A 215 -45.43 -19.47 27.17
C GLN A 215 -44.62 -18.16 27.09
N LEU A 216 -44.34 -17.58 25.93
CA LEU A 216 -44.33 -17.93 24.50
C LEU A 216 -43.74 -16.67 23.83
N ARG A 217 -43.00 -16.86 22.75
CA ARG A 217 -42.42 -15.81 21.90
C ARG A 217 -43.03 -15.97 20.51
N TRP A 218 -43.78 -14.99 20.00
CA TRP A 218 -44.08 -14.73 18.58
C TRP A 218 -44.56 -13.27 18.52
N GLY A 219 -43.92 -12.33 17.84
CA GLY A 219 -43.93 -12.15 16.38
C GLY A 219 -44.71 -10.86 16.06
N PRO A 220 -44.24 -9.96 15.18
CA PRO A 220 -44.87 -8.65 14.95
C PRO A 220 -45.97 -8.70 13.87
N ALA A 221 -46.97 -7.81 13.97
CA ALA A 221 -47.98 -7.56 12.94
C ALA A 221 -48.24 -6.04 12.80
N PRO A 222 -48.74 -5.58 11.63
CA PRO A 222 -48.57 -4.23 11.11
C PRO A 222 -49.78 -3.31 11.37
N PHE A 223 -49.60 -2.00 11.19
CA PHE A 223 -50.69 -1.05 11.02
C PHE A 223 -50.40 -0.11 9.85
N ALA A 224 -51.31 -0.11 8.88
CA ALA A 224 -51.48 0.91 7.87
C ALA A 224 -52.58 1.86 8.36
N ASP A 225 -52.48 3.15 8.02
CA ASP A 225 -53.67 3.93 7.68
C ASP A 225 -53.31 5.15 6.80
N HIS A 226 -54.15 5.32 5.79
CA HIS A 226 -54.24 6.43 4.84
C HIS A 226 -54.84 7.69 5.48
N VAL A 227 -54.62 8.86 4.84
CA VAL A 227 -55.47 10.09 4.76
C VAL A 227 -54.52 11.28 4.47
N THR A 228 -54.72 12.29 3.62
CA THR A 228 -55.65 12.64 2.54
C THR A 228 -55.01 13.84 1.82
N GLN A 229 -55.44 14.04 0.58
CA GLN A 229 -55.04 15.01 -0.43
C GLN A 229 -55.49 16.47 -0.13
N VAL A 230 -54.88 17.43 -0.86
CA VAL A 230 -55.35 18.81 -1.18
C VAL A 230 -55.04 19.95 -0.18
N ARG A 231 -54.02 20.76 -0.49
CA ARG A 231 -54.18 22.15 -0.97
C ARG A 231 -52.90 22.68 -1.59
#